data_AF-A0A0A9WV45-F1
#
_entry.id   AF-A0A0A9WV45-F1
#
_cell.length_a   1.000
_cell.length_b   1.000
_cell.length_c   1.000
_cell.angle_alpha   90.00
_cell.angle_beta   90.00
_cell.angle_gamma   90.00
#
_symmetry.space_group_name_H-M   'P 1'
#
loop_
_entity.id
_entity.type
_entity.pdbx_description
1 polymer ?
#
loop_
_entity_poly.entity_id
_entity_poly.type
_entity_poly.pdbx_seq_one_letter_code
_entity_poly.pdbx_strand_id
1 'polypeptide(L)'
;FLNKIKFIDEKQFGFQTNKGVDDALYEFTNTVSRAINDKQKVITSYLDVSKCFDSINKKMLLDKLNAIGIRGLAHKWFESYLLDRKQLVAIKETKSNIKSIG
;
A
#
# COMPACT_ATOMS: atom_id res chain seq x y z
N PHE A 1 10.45 6.74 9.37
CA PHE A 1 11.24 5.49 9.34
C PHE A 1 11.49 5.01 7.92
N LEU A 2 10.45 4.65 7.13
CA LEU A 2 10.61 4.08 5.78
C LEU A 2 11.41 4.97 4.80
N ASN A 3 11.21 6.30 4.84
CA ASN A 3 12.00 7.23 4.02
C ASN A 3 13.49 7.25 4.44
N LYS A 4 13.79 7.08 5.74
CA LYS A 4 15.16 7.06 6.26
C LYS A 4 15.93 5.83 5.76
N ILE A 5 15.25 4.69 5.65
CA ILE A 5 15.85 3.46 5.11
C ILE A 5 15.73 3.35 3.58
N LYS A 6 15.22 4.39 2.90
CA LYS A 6 15.01 4.43 1.45
C LYS A 6 14.25 3.20 0.90
N PHE A 7 13.24 2.75 1.66
CA PHE A 7 12.46 1.57 1.28
C PHE A 7 11.43 1.87 0.17
N ILE A 8 10.92 3.10 0.14
CA ILE A 8 9.92 3.54 -0.84
C ILE A 8 10.61 4.03 -2.10
N ASP A 9 10.13 3.57 -3.26
CA ASP A 9 10.63 4.00 -4.57
C ASP A 9 10.32 5.48 -4.82
N GLU A 10 11.22 6.19 -5.49
CA GLU A 10 11.04 7.61 -5.81
C GLU A 10 9.87 7.84 -6.78
N LYS A 11 9.50 6.84 -7.57
CA LYS A 11 8.34 6.84 -8.47
C LYS A 11 7.07 6.28 -7.80
N GLN A 12 7.09 6.03 -6.49
CA GLN A 12 5.86 5.80 -5.73
C GLN A 12 5.21 7.14 -5.37
N PHE A 13 4.12 7.47 -6.07
CA PHE A 13 3.38 8.72 -5.86
C PHE A 13 2.20 8.56 -4.90
N GLY A 14 1.62 7.36 -4.81
CA GLY A 14 0.50 7.07 -3.90
C GLY A 14 0.92 6.97 -2.44
N PHE A 15 0.08 7.50 -1.54
CA PHE A 15 0.26 7.44 -0.08
C PHE A 15 1.62 7.99 0.41
N GLN A 16 2.18 8.98 -0.30
CA GLN A 16 3.42 9.66 0.07
C GLN A 16 3.14 11.12 0.42
N THR A 17 3.82 11.64 1.43
CA THR A 17 3.75 13.07 1.77
C THR A 17 4.32 13.89 0.62
N ASN A 18 3.60 14.95 0.22
CA ASN A 18 3.98 15.88 -0.86
C ASN A 18 4.13 15.23 -2.25
N LYS A 19 3.48 14.08 -2.49
CA LYS A 19 3.30 13.51 -3.83
C LYS A 19 1.83 13.16 -4.05
N GLY A 20 1.36 13.41 -5.25
CA GLY A 20 -0.02 13.16 -5.65
C GLY A 20 -0.14 12.48 -7.00
N VAL A 21 -1.40 12.30 -7.42
CA VAL A 21 -1.72 11.75 -8.75
C VAL A 21 -1.24 12.67 -9.86
N ASP A 22 -1.27 13.98 -9.63
CA ASP A 22 -0.81 14.97 -10.61
C ASP A 22 0.69 14.84 -10.90
N ASP A 23 1.51 14.56 -9.89
CA ASP A 23 2.95 14.32 -10.06
C ASP A 23 3.20 13.05 -10.89
N ALA A 24 2.43 11.99 -10.63
CA ALA A 24 2.53 10.73 -11.38
C ALA A 24 2.17 10.94 -12.86
N LEU A 25 1.09 11.68 -13.12
CA LEU A 25 0.63 12.00 -14.46
C LEU A 25 1.64 12.91 -15.19
N TYR A 26 2.19 13.89 -14.49
CA TYR A 26 3.22 14.77 -15.02
C TYR A 26 4.49 13.99 -15.43
N GLU A 27 4.99 13.13 -14.55
CA GLU A 27 6.17 12.29 -14.83
C GLU A 27 5.94 11.35 -16.03
N PHE A 28 4.78 10.69 -16.08
CA PHE A 28 4.40 9.84 -17.20
C PHE A 28 4.31 10.63 -18.51
N THR A 29 3.57 11.73 -18.52
CA THR A 29 3.35 12.57 -19.71
C THR A 29 4.66 13.13 -20.25
N ASN A 30 5.56 13.57 -19.38
CA ASN A 30 6.89 14.02 -19.76
C ASN A 30 7.72 12.89 -20.37
N THR A 31 7.68 11.71 -19.78
CA THR A 31 8.41 10.54 -20.29
C THR A 31 7.95 10.18 -21.70
N VAL A 32 6.62 10.10 -21.90
CA VAL A 32 6.02 9.85 -23.21
C VAL A 32 6.39 10.93 -24.23
N SER A 33 6.29 12.20 -23.84
CA SER A 33 6.57 13.34 -24.73
C SER A 33 8.02 13.35 -25.20
N ARG A 34 8.98 13.06 -24.30
CA ARG A 34 10.40 12.94 -24.66
C ARG A 34 10.65 11.81 -25.64
N ALA A 35 10.10 10.62 -25.38
CA ALA A 35 10.24 9.47 -26.27
C ALA A 35 9.68 9.75 -27.67
N ILE A 36 8.54 10.45 -27.76
CA ILE A 36 7.95 10.87 -29.05
C ILE A 36 8.89 11.84 -29.78
N ASN A 37 9.42 12.85 -29.09
CA ASN A 37 10.37 13.82 -29.68
C ASN A 37 11.62 13.11 -30.22
N ASP A 38 12.08 12.07 -29.53
CA ASP A 38 13.22 11.24 -29.93
C ASP A 38 12.87 10.17 -30.97
N LYS A 39 11.66 10.22 -31.55
CA LYS A 39 11.13 9.27 -32.54
C LYS A 39 11.12 7.81 -32.06
N GLN A 40 11.03 7.59 -30.75
CA GLN A 40 10.93 6.27 -30.14
C GLN A 40 9.46 5.81 -30.09
N LYS A 41 9.26 4.50 -30.06
CA LYS A 41 7.94 3.90 -29.82
C LYS A 41 7.73 3.72 -28.33
N VAL A 42 6.55 4.09 -27.84
CA VAL A 42 6.16 3.93 -26.43
C VAL A 42 5.10 2.84 -26.32
N ILE A 43 5.31 1.90 -25.40
CA ILE A 43 4.32 0.89 -25.00
C ILE A 43 4.14 1.03 -23.49
N THR A 44 2.88 1.11 -23.05
CA THR A 44 2.55 1.20 -21.62
C THR A 44 1.65 0.04 -21.22
N SER A 45 1.91 -0.55 -20.06
CA SER A 45 1.07 -1.60 -19.46
C SER A 45 0.58 -1.13 -18.10
N TYR A 46 -0.73 -1.14 -17.91
CA TYR A 46 -1.38 -0.79 -16.66
C TYR A 46 -1.83 -2.05 -15.94
N LEU A 47 -1.53 -2.15 -14.65
CA LEU A 47 -1.91 -3.27 -13.79
C LEU A 47 -2.72 -2.73 -12.62
N ASP A 48 -3.89 -3.33 -12.40
CA ASP A 48 -4.73 -3.07 -11.23
C ASP A 48 -4.95 -4.35 -10.44
N VAL A 49 -4.88 -4.27 -9.12
CA VAL A 49 -5.07 -5.41 -8.23
C VAL A 49 -6.43 -5.27 -7.55
N SER A 50 -7.39 -6.10 -7.98
CA SER A 50 -8.71 -6.13 -7.38
C SER A 50 -8.64 -6.49 -5.89
N LYS A 51 -9.36 -5.71 -5.06
CA LYS A 51 -9.42 -5.88 -3.60
C LYS A 51 -8.03 -6.07 -2.98
N CYS A 52 -7.08 -5.19 -3.31
CA CYS A 52 -5.67 -5.36 -2.97
C CYS A 52 -5.41 -5.73 -1.49
N PHE A 53 -6.14 -5.17 -0.54
CA PHE A 53 -6.00 -5.50 0.88
C PHE A 53 -6.50 -6.91 1.25
N ASP A 54 -7.53 -7.40 0.58
CA ASP A 54 -8.05 -8.76 0.78
C ASP A 54 -7.17 -9.80 0.07
N SER A 55 -6.55 -9.40 -1.04
CA SER A 55 -5.73 -10.26 -1.90
C SER A 55 -4.28 -10.45 -1.39
N ILE A 56 -3.82 -9.64 -0.44
CA ILE A 56 -2.44 -9.72 0.09
C ILE A 56 -2.30 -10.91 1.05
N ASN A 57 -1.24 -11.71 0.85
CA ASN A 57 -0.83 -12.71 1.83
C ASN A 57 -0.29 -12.01 3.10
N LYS A 58 -1.11 -12.04 4.15
CA LYS A 58 -0.83 -11.35 5.43
C LYS A 58 0.42 -11.85 6.13
N LYS A 59 0.72 -13.15 6.06
CA LYS A 59 1.94 -13.72 6.64
C LYS A 59 3.19 -13.20 5.93
N MET A 60 3.18 -13.21 4.60
CA MET A 60 4.27 -12.64 3.81
C MET A 60 4.45 -11.13 4.08
N LEU A 61 3.36 -10.38 4.28
CA LEU A 61 3.44 -8.97 4.66
C LEU A 61 4.12 -8.80 6.03
N LEU A 62 3.75 -9.60 7.04
CA LEU A 62 4.38 -9.57 8.36
C LEU A 62 5.87 -9.93 8.31
N ASP A 63 6.25 -10.91 7.49
CA ASP A 63 7.65 -11.29 7.29
C ASP A 63 8.45 -10.13 6.66
N LYS A 64 7.86 -9.46 5.65
CA LYS A 64 8.45 -8.27 5.03
C LYS A 64 8.62 -7.12 6.02
N LEU A 65 7.61 -6.84 6.85
CA LEU A 65 7.70 -5.81 7.89
C LEU A 65 8.84 -6.09 8.87
N ASN A 66 9.00 -7.35 9.30
CA ASN A 66 10.11 -7.74 10.17
C ASN A 66 11.48 -7.56 9.49
N ALA A 67 11.59 -7.97 8.22
CA ALA A 67 12.81 -7.88 7.44
C ALA A 67 13.29 -6.42 7.28
N ILE A 68 12.37 -5.47 7.06
CA ILE A 68 12.69 -4.04 6.90
C ILE A 68 12.90 -3.30 8.25
N GLY A 69 12.82 -4.02 9.38
CA GLY A 69 13.16 -3.50 10.70
C GLY A 69 11.97 -3.08 11.56
N ILE A 70 10.73 -3.33 11.14
CA ILE A 70 9.55 -3.17 12.01
C ILE A 70 9.41 -4.46 12.84
N ARG A 71 9.89 -4.41 14.09
CA ARG A 71 10.01 -5.57 15.00
C ARG A 71 9.40 -5.27 16.37
N GLY A 72 9.39 -6.27 17.25
CA GLY A 72 8.95 -6.11 18.64
C GLY A 72 7.47 -5.73 18.74
N LEU A 73 7.16 -4.72 19.56
CA LEU A 73 5.78 -4.32 19.84
C LEU A 73 5.03 -3.83 18.60
N ALA A 74 5.71 -3.09 17.72
CA ALA A 74 5.11 -2.60 16.48
C ALA A 74 4.73 -3.77 15.54
N HIS A 75 5.59 -4.78 15.43
CA HIS A 75 5.31 -5.98 14.63
C HIS A 75 4.13 -6.77 15.20
N LYS A 76 4.10 -6.99 16.52
CA LYS A 76 2.96 -7.63 17.20
C LYS A 76 1.65 -6.86 17.01
N TRP A 77 1.71 -5.53 16.99
CA TRP A 77 0.55 -4.69 16.71
C TRP A 77 0.05 -4.91 15.28
N PHE A 78 0.94 -4.92 14.28
CA PHE A 78 0.56 -5.24 12.89
C PHE A 78 0.02 -6.65 12.74
N GLU A 79 0.60 -7.63 13.46
CA GLU A 79 0.10 -9.01 13.49
C GLU A 79 -1.33 -9.05 14.00
N SER A 80 -1.62 -8.42 15.15
CA SER A 80 -2.97 -8.32 15.70
C SER A 80 -3.93 -7.51 14.84
N TYR A 81 -3.44 -6.57 14.03
CA TYR A 81 -4.28 -5.77 13.15
C TYR A 81 -4.64 -6.51 11.86
N LEU A 82 -3.69 -7.28 11.31
CA LEU A 82 -3.87 -7.98 10.04
C LEU A 82 -4.54 -9.35 10.24
N LEU A 83 -4.21 -10.04 11.32
CA LEU A 83 -4.74 -11.36 11.69
C LEU A 83 -5.80 -11.24 12.80
N ASP A 84 -6.68 -12.24 12.89
CA ASP A 84 -7.71 -12.35 13.93
C ASP A 84 -8.56 -11.08 14.15
N ARG A 85 -8.82 -10.31 13.08
CA ARG A 85 -9.67 -9.13 13.15
C ARG A 85 -11.08 -9.55 13.58
N LYS A 86 -11.65 -8.81 14.53
CA LYS A 86 -13.01 -9.01 15.02
C LYS A 86 -13.77 -7.69 14.93
N GLN A 87 -15.02 -7.75 14.46
CA GLN A 87 -15.93 -6.60 14.42
C GLN A 87 -17.17 -6.86 15.28
N LEU A 88 -17.67 -5.78 15.87
CA LEU A 88 -19.01 -5.69 16.45
C LEU A 88 -19.54 -4.27 16.21
N VAL A 89 -20.86 -4.12 16.16
CA VAL A 89 -21.54 -2.83 16.05
C VAL A 89 -22.20 -2.52 17.38
N ALA A 90 -22.05 -1.28 17.87
CA ALA A 90 -22.71 -0.83 19.08
C ALA A 90 -23.61 0.38 18.76
N ILE A 91 -24.87 0.32 19.17
CA ILE A 91 -25.83 1.42 19.09
C ILE A 91 -26.37 1.66 20.50
N LYS A 92 -26.00 2.79 21.11
CA LYS A 92 -26.23 3.06 22.53
C LYS A 92 -25.68 1.92 23.41
N GLU A 93 -26.55 1.28 24.19
CA GLU A 93 -26.18 0.17 25.09
C GLU A 93 -26.29 -1.21 24.42
N THR A 94 -26.81 -1.28 23.19
CA THR A 94 -26.97 -2.54 22.47
C THR A 94 -25.75 -2.83 21.62
N LYS A 95 -25.14 -4.01 21.80
CA LYS A 95 -24.02 -4.51 21.00
C LYS A 95 -24.45 -5.70 20.14
N SER A 96 -23.93 -5.76 18.92
CA SER A 96 -24.05 -6.95 18.08
C SER A 96 -23.10 -8.05 18.56
N ASN A 97 -23.34 -9.27 18.08
CA ASN A 97 -22.38 -10.36 18.22
C ASN A 97 -21.05 -10.00 17.55
N ILE A 98 -19.95 -10.49 18.13
CA ILE A 98 -18.61 -10.39 17.57
C ILE A 98 -18.52 -11.31 16.35
N LYS A 99 -18.02 -10.79 15.24
CA LYS A 99 -17.73 -11.56 14.02
C LYS A 99 -16.27 -11.43 13.66
N SER A 100 -15.62 -12.55 13.34
CA SER A 100 -14.29 -12.51 12.74
C SER A 100 -14.35 -11.93 11.33
N ILE A 101 -13.37 -11.09 10.99
CA ILE A 101 -13.20 -10.46 9.68
C ILE A 101 -12.04 -11.17 8.99
N GLY A 102 -12.36 -11.83 7.88
CA GLY A 102 -11.38 -12.35 6.93
C GLY A 102 -10.49 -11.26 6.38
#